data_AF-T0RZ59-F1
#
_entry.id   AF-T0RZ59-F1
#
_cell.length_a   1.000
_cell.length_b   1.000
_cell.length_c   1.000
_cell.angle_alpha   90.00
_cell.angle_beta   90.00
_cell.angle_gamma   90.00
#
_symmetry.space_group_name_H-M   'P 1'
#
loop_
_entity.id
_entity.type
_entity.pdbx_description
1 polymer ?
#
loop_
_entity_poly.entity_id
_entity_poly.type
_entity_poly.pdbx_seq_one_letter_code
_entity_poly.pdbx_strand_id
1 'polypeptide(L)'
;MTQTPYPWENPQQDYKVTLAKRRSERRYRSLQLAKTLEILLTKFKKYNVNKFNSEILDWIEELRNNAEYIDDEDFSSAKKFVAKMKRELKKLEK
;
A
#
# COMPACT_ATOMS: atom_id res chain seq x y z
N MET A 1 23.28 28.30 -25.09
CA MET A 1 24.45 27.69 -24.41
C MET A 1 23.97 26.41 -23.74
N THR A 2 24.29 25.26 -24.31
CA THR A 2 23.97 23.94 -23.72
C THR A 2 24.98 23.65 -22.62
N GLN A 3 24.55 23.64 -21.36
CA GLN A 3 25.37 23.20 -20.24
C GLN A 3 25.77 21.74 -20.48
N THR A 4 27.07 21.45 -20.41
CA THR A 4 27.57 20.07 -20.44
C THR A 4 27.17 19.37 -19.14
N PRO A 5 26.48 18.21 -19.21
CA PRO A 5 26.06 17.48 -18.02
C PRO A 5 27.27 17.00 -17.22
N TYR A 6 27.11 16.90 -15.89
CA TYR A 6 28.19 16.41 -15.02
C TYR A 6 28.54 14.94 -15.33
N PRO A 7 29.78 14.47 -15.07
CA PRO A 7 30.20 13.10 -15.39
C PRO A 7 29.36 11.98 -14.75
N TRP A 8 28.64 12.29 -13.65
CA TRP A 8 27.75 11.37 -12.94
C TRP A 8 26.26 11.55 -13.28
N GLU A 9 25.90 12.53 -14.10
CA GLU A 9 24.53 12.71 -14.59
C GLU A 9 24.35 11.92 -15.88
N ASN A 10 23.36 11.04 -15.91
CA ASN A 10 23.01 10.31 -17.14
C ASN A 10 22.12 11.21 -18.02
N PRO A 11 22.60 11.73 -19.17
CA PRO A 11 21.84 12.67 -19.99
C PRO A 11 20.63 12.01 -20.67
N GLN A 12 20.59 10.68 -20.72
CA GLN A 12 19.48 9.90 -21.30
C GLN A 12 18.41 9.55 -20.26
N GLN A 13 18.67 9.78 -18.97
CA GLN A 13 17.74 9.43 -17.90
C GLN A 13 16.69 10.52 -17.71
N ASP A 14 15.46 10.23 -18.15
CA ASP A 14 14.32 11.08 -17.82
C ASP A 14 13.90 10.88 -16.36
N TYR A 15 14.39 11.75 -15.49
CA TYR A 15 14.05 11.76 -14.06
C TYR A 15 12.55 11.93 -13.80
N LYS A 16 11.81 12.62 -14.67
CA LYS A 16 10.36 12.80 -14.50
C LYS A 16 9.63 11.50 -14.77
N VAL A 17 10.00 10.79 -15.83
CA VAL A 17 9.41 9.48 -16.18
C VAL A 17 9.71 8.43 -15.11
N THR A 18 10.95 8.37 -14.62
CA THR A 18 11.32 7.43 -13.55
C THR A 18 10.59 7.72 -12.24
N LEU A 19 10.44 8.99 -11.86
CA LEU A 19 9.69 9.37 -10.67
C LEU A 19 8.19 9.04 -10.82
N ALA A 20 7.59 9.32 -11.98
CA ALA A 20 6.20 8.99 -12.27
C ALA A 20 5.94 7.48 -12.19
N LYS A 21 6.85 6.66 -12.73
CA LYS A 21 6.78 5.20 -12.61
C LYS A 21 6.84 4.72 -11.16
N ARG A 22 7.75 5.29 -10.34
CA ARG A 22 7.81 4.94 -8.90
C ARG A 22 6.53 5.31 -8.16
N ARG A 23 5.94 6.48 -8.44
CA ARG A 23 4.66 6.90 -7.86
C ARG A 23 3.52 5.97 -8.26
N SER A 24 3.43 5.59 -9.54
CA SER A 24 2.38 4.69 -10.01
C SER A 24 2.52 3.27 -9.42
N GLU A 25 3.74 2.75 -9.32
CA GLU A 25 4.02 1.48 -8.65
C GLU A 25 3.63 1.51 -7.17
N ARG A 26 3.95 2.59 -6.46
CA ARG A 26 3.59 2.75 -5.04
C ARG A 26 2.08 2.78 -4.85
N ARG A 27 1.39 3.65 -5.62
CA ARG A 27 -0.07 3.74 -5.62
C ARG A 27 -0.71 2.39 -5.89
N TYR A 28 -0.22 1.65 -6.88
CA TYR A 28 -0.72 0.31 -7.21
C TYR A 28 -0.59 -0.66 -6.02
N ARG A 29 0.57 -0.71 -5.36
CA ARG A 29 0.80 -1.58 -4.21
C ARG A 29 -0.09 -1.22 -3.01
N SER A 30 -0.27 0.06 -2.71
CA SER A 30 -1.17 0.52 -1.63
C SER A 30 -2.62 0.12 -1.91
N LEU A 31 -3.10 0.31 -3.14
CA LEU A 31 -4.45 -0.09 -3.55
C LEU A 31 -4.64 -1.62 -3.50
N GLN A 32 -3.60 -2.39 -3.84
CA GLN A 32 -3.65 -3.85 -3.66
C GLN A 32 -3.83 -4.24 -2.19
N LEU A 33 -3.09 -3.61 -1.27
CA LEU A 33 -3.25 -3.87 0.16
C LEU A 33 -4.67 -3.52 0.64
N ALA A 34 -5.20 -2.36 0.24
CA ALA A 34 -6.57 -1.97 0.56
C ALA A 34 -7.60 -3.02 0.07
N LYS A 35 -7.45 -3.51 -1.17
CA LYS A 35 -8.31 -4.58 -1.71
C LYS A 35 -8.19 -5.88 -0.91
N THR A 36 -7.00 -6.22 -0.42
CA THR A 36 -6.85 -7.40 0.46
C THR A 36 -7.56 -7.21 1.80
N LEU A 37 -7.55 -6.01 2.36
CA LEU A 37 -8.26 -5.67 3.59
C LEU A 37 -9.78 -5.77 3.41
N GLU A 38 -10.33 -5.33 2.28
CA GLU A 38 -11.76 -5.50 1.96
C GLU A 38 -12.16 -6.99 1.92
N ILE A 39 -11.32 -7.84 1.31
CA ILE A 39 -11.55 -9.29 1.30
C ILE A 39 -11.50 -9.85 2.72
N LEU A 40 -10.56 -9.40 3.55
CA LEU A 40 -10.48 -9.85 4.95
C LEU A 40 -11.71 -9.40 5.75
N LEU A 41 -12.19 -8.17 5.55
CA LEU A 41 -13.39 -7.65 6.19
C LEU A 41 -14.63 -8.50 5.85
N THR A 42 -14.81 -8.85 4.58
CA THR A 42 -15.93 -9.72 4.16
C THR A 42 -15.82 -11.12 4.78
N LYS A 43 -14.62 -11.68 4.89
CA LYS A 43 -14.41 -12.95 5.58
C LYS A 43 -14.67 -12.86 7.08
N PHE A 44 -14.19 -11.83 7.78
CA PHE A 44 -14.46 -11.65 9.21
C PHE A 44 -15.95 -11.50 9.51
N LYS A 45 -16.70 -10.78 8.65
CA LYS A 45 -18.16 -10.71 8.73
C LYS A 45 -18.82 -12.08 8.65
N LYS A 46 -18.33 -12.99 7.80
CA LYS A 46 -18.83 -14.38 7.72
C LYS A 46 -18.68 -15.14 9.05
N TYR A 47 -17.63 -14.87 9.80
CA TYR A 47 -17.39 -15.44 11.14
C TYR A 47 -18.00 -14.62 12.29
N ASN A 48 -18.82 -13.60 11.97
CA ASN A 48 -19.45 -12.70 12.93
C ASN A 48 -18.47 -11.95 13.85
N VAL A 49 -17.22 -11.74 13.39
CA VAL A 49 -16.19 -11.01 14.14
C VAL A 49 -16.18 -9.55 13.72
N ASN A 50 -16.66 -8.67 14.61
CA ASN A 50 -16.75 -7.23 14.35
C ASN A 50 -15.64 -6.39 14.98
N LYS A 51 -14.81 -6.99 15.85
CA LYS A 51 -13.77 -6.29 16.62
C LYS A 51 -12.77 -5.52 15.75
N PHE A 52 -12.47 -6.02 14.55
CA PHE A 52 -11.47 -5.44 13.66
C PHE A 52 -12.08 -4.57 12.56
N ASN A 53 -13.40 -4.41 12.51
CA ASN A 53 -14.04 -3.74 11.38
C ASN A 53 -13.65 -2.27 11.26
N SER A 54 -13.63 -1.52 12.38
CA SER A 54 -13.23 -0.12 12.39
C SER A 54 -11.79 0.04 11.92
N GLU A 55 -10.86 -0.67 12.56
CA GLU A 55 -9.43 -0.60 12.25
C GLU A 55 -9.15 -1.00 10.79
N ILE A 56 -9.84 -2.01 10.25
CA ILE A 56 -9.72 -2.40 8.85
C ILE A 56 -10.25 -1.30 7.91
N LEU A 57 -11.36 -0.66 8.25
CA LEU A 57 -11.93 0.43 7.44
C LEU A 57 -11.02 1.66 7.44
N ASP A 58 -10.46 2.03 8.59
CA ASP A 58 -9.52 3.15 8.74
C ASP A 58 -8.30 2.94 7.83
N TRP A 59 -7.70 1.74 7.86
CA TRP A 59 -6.59 1.39 6.97
C TRP A 59 -6.98 1.38 5.49
N ILE A 60 -8.19 0.95 5.14
CA ILE A 60 -8.67 1.00 3.74
C ILE A 60 -8.80 2.44 3.28
N GLU A 61 -9.34 3.32 4.11
CA GLU A 61 -9.51 4.74 3.81
C GLU A 61 -8.15 5.41 3.61
N GLU A 62 -7.22 5.20 4.54
CA GLU A 62 -5.86 5.72 4.46
C GLU A 62 -5.12 5.24 3.20
N LEU A 63 -5.14 3.93 2.93
CA LEU A 63 -4.47 3.35 1.76
C LEU A 63 -5.06 3.80 0.42
N ARG A 64 -6.33 4.21 0.38
CA ARG A 64 -7.00 4.69 -0.83
C ARG A 64 -6.81 6.19 -1.04
N ASN A 65 -7.05 6.98 0.01
CA ASN A 65 -7.01 8.43 -0.07
C ASN A 65 -5.56 8.94 -0.14
N ASN A 66 -4.63 8.28 0.57
CA ASN A 66 -3.23 8.70 0.66
C ASN A 66 -2.28 7.84 -0.18
N ALA A 67 -2.80 7.04 -1.12
CA ALA A 67 -2.02 6.08 -1.93
C ALA A 67 -0.79 6.68 -2.64
N GLU A 68 -0.85 7.96 -3.02
CA GLU A 68 0.25 8.67 -3.68
C GLU A 68 1.30 9.20 -2.70
N TYR A 69 0.90 9.47 -1.45
CA TYR A 69 1.71 10.12 -0.42
C TYR A 69 2.21 9.18 0.66
N ILE A 70 1.69 7.95 0.71
CA ILE A 70 2.20 6.90 1.59
C ILE A 70 3.70 6.74 1.37
N ASP A 71 4.45 6.79 2.46
CA ASP A 71 5.87 6.51 2.44
C ASP A 71 6.14 5.01 2.65
N ASP A 72 7.41 4.64 2.73
CA ASP A 72 7.78 3.24 2.88
C ASP A 72 7.51 2.72 4.32
N GLU A 73 7.43 3.60 5.32
CA GLU A 73 7.15 3.26 6.72
C GLU A 73 5.67 2.94 6.93
N ASP A 74 4.79 3.82 6.46
CA ASP A 74 3.34 3.63 6.44
C ASP A 74 2.97 2.36 5.68
N PHE A 75 3.58 2.15 4.51
CA PHE A 75 3.37 0.95 3.72
C PHE A 75 3.80 -0.33 4.47
N SER A 76 4.93 -0.26 5.19
CA SER A 76 5.42 -1.37 6.01
C SER A 76 4.45 -1.69 7.16
N SER A 77 3.91 -0.65 7.79
CA SER A 77 2.90 -0.76 8.85
C SER A 77 1.61 -1.40 8.36
N ALA A 78 1.06 -0.91 7.24
CA ALA A 78 -0.12 -1.49 6.59
C ALA A 78 0.10 -2.97 6.24
N LYS A 79 1.28 -3.32 5.72
CA LYS A 79 1.63 -4.71 5.39
C LYS A 79 1.68 -5.61 6.64
N LYS A 80 2.25 -5.13 7.74
CA LYS A 80 2.25 -5.85 9.03
C LYS A 80 0.83 -6.06 9.55
N PHE A 81 -0.03 -5.05 9.42
CA PHE A 81 -1.43 -5.13 9.80
C PHE A 81 -2.20 -6.19 8.99
N VAL A 82 -2.08 -6.18 7.66
CA VAL A 82 -2.67 -7.21 6.79
C VAL A 82 -2.19 -8.62 7.19
N ALA A 83 -0.90 -8.79 7.49
CA ALA A 83 -0.36 -10.07 7.93
C ALA A 83 -0.95 -10.53 9.27
N LYS A 84 -1.14 -9.61 10.24
CA LYS A 84 -1.82 -9.88 11.51
C LYS A 84 -3.26 -10.33 11.27
N MET A 85 -4.03 -9.61 10.45
CA MET A 85 -5.42 -9.95 10.13
C MET A 85 -5.54 -11.32 9.46
N LYS A 86 -4.64 -11.67 8.54
CA LYS A 86 -4.59 -13.02 7.94
C LYS A 86 -4.35 -14.12 8.98
N ARG A 87 -3.52 -13.87 10.00
CA ARG A 87 -3.27 -14.84 11.08
C ARG A 87 -4.49 -15.02 11.96
N GLU A 88 -5.17 -13.93 12.32
CA GLU A 88 -6.42 -14.00 13.10
C GLU A 88 -7.51 -14.75 12.34
N LEU A 89 -7.67 -14.48 11.05
CA LEU A 89 -8.59 -15.24 10.20
C LEU A 89 -8.27 -16.74 10.21
N LYS A 90 -7.00 -17.12 10.06
CA LYS A 90 -6.57 -18.52 10.07
C LYS A 90 -6.87 -19.24 11.40
N LYS A 91 -6.93 -18.52 12.52
CA LYS A 91 -7.33 -19.09 13.81
C LYS A 91 -8.82 -19.37 13.88
N LEU A 92 -9.65 -18.59 13.18
CA LEU A 92 -11.10 -18.78 13.10
C LEU A 92 -11.51 -19.87 12.11
N GLU A 93 -10.67 -20.13 11.10
CA GLU A 93 -10.83 -21.23 10.15
C GLU A 93 -10.44 -22.60 10.73
N LYS A 94 -9.82 -22.63 11.91
CA LYS A 94 -9.38 -23.84 12.63
C LYS A 94 -10.43 -24.29 13.64
#